data_AF-A0A7R6QF19-F1
#
_entry.id   AF-A0A7R6QF19-F1
#
_cell.length_a   1.000
_cell.length_b   1.000
_cell.length_c   1.000
_cell.angle_alpha   90.00
_cell.angle_beta   90.00
_cell.angle_gamma   90.00
#
_symmetry.space_group_name_H-M   'P 1'
#
loop_
_entity.id
_entity.type
_entity.pdbx_description
1 polymer ?
#
loop_
_entity_poly.entity_id
_entity_poly.type
_entity_poly.pdbx_seq_one_letter_code
_entity_poly.pdbx_strand_id
1 'polypeptide(L)'
;MTPATDTEGALRAVRRGLAVFPLPVGGRVPAPGWQQLAIRDEAALPELLADGCNVGIGCRASNVVALDLDTHHAEGPAINGIETFRTQLDIRGLDDWPATFTVMTPSTGLHLYFRVPADCAIGSISGGRSPLGPGIDVRGPGRHSGGYLVGPGSIVAGLPYTVVHDAPVAPLPGWIADRLAPREAGR
;
A
#
# COMPACT_ATOMS: atom_id res chain seq x y z
N MET A 1 -7.40 7.97 26.52
CA MET A 1 -6.11 7.89 25.81
C MET A 1 -6.40 7.69 24.34
N THR A 2 -5.93 8.57 23.47
CA THR A 2 -5.90 8.29 22.03
C THR A 2 -4.99 7.09 21.83
N PRO A 3 -5.42 6.03 21.13
CA PRO A 3 -4.52 4.92 20.86
C PRO A 3 -3.34 5.46 20.04
N ALA A 4 -2.12 5.17 20.48
CA ALA A 4 -0.88 5.57 19.82
C ALA A 4 -0.53 4.56 18.73
N THR A 5 0.32 4.97 17.78
CA THR A 5 0.84 4.09 16.74
C THR A 5 1.43 2.81 17.35
N ASP A 6 0.98 1.67 16.83
CA ASP A 6 1.49 0.36 17.22
C ASP A 6 2.79 0.04 16.48
N THR A 7 3.90 -0.01 17.22
CA THR A 7 5.22 -0.37 16.70
C THR A 7 5.27 -1.79 16.15
N GLU A 8 4.45 -2.72 16.65
CA GLU A 8 4.41 -4.11 16.17
C GLU A 8 3.94 -4.20 14.72
N GLY A 9 2.98 -3.37 14.31
CA GLY A 9 2.57 -3.24 12.91
C GLY A 9 3.73 -2.84 12.00
N ALA A 10 4.43 -1.75 12.33
CA ALA A 10 5.58 -1.27 11.58
C ALA A 10 6.72 -2.30 11.52
N LEU A 11 6.95 -2.99 12.65
CA LEU A 11 7.93 -4.06 12.76
C LEU A 11 7.64 -5.24 11.83
N ARG A 12 6.37 -5.66 11.76
CA ARG A 12 5.94 -6.68 10.79
C ARG A 12 6.27 -6.23 9.37
N ALA A 13 5.91 -5.00 8.98
CA ALA A 13 6.23 -4.51 7.64
C ALA A 13 7.74 -4.54 7.34
N VAL A 14 8.58 -4.04 8.25
CA VAL A 14 10.04 -4.04 8.10
C VAL A 14 10.61 -5.46 7.96
N ARG A 15 10.13 -6.42 8.76
CA ARG A 15 10.55 -7.83 8.67
C ARG A 15 10.18 -8.51 7.35
N ARG A 16 9.25 -7.95 6.56
CA ARG A 16 8.95 -8.38 5.18
C ARG A 16 9.75 -7.58 4.12
N GLY A 17 10.73 -6.80 4.55
CA GLY A 17 11.60 -5.99 3.72
C GLY A 17 10.92 -4.74 3.13
N LEU A 18 9.81 -4.29 3.74
CA LEU A 18 9.15 -3.04 3.37
C LEU A 18 9.86 -1.88 4.08
N ALA A 19 10.11 -0.81 3.34
CA ALA A 19 10.67 0.41 3.87
C ALA A 19 9.57 1.32 4.41
N VAL A 20 9.76 1.75 5.65
CA VAL A 20 8.82 2.60 6.38
C VAL A 20 9.39 3.99 6.61
N PHE A 21 8.53 4.99 6.70
CA PHE A 21 8.89 6.38 6.99
C PHE A 21 7.83 7.03 7.89
N PRO A 22 8.12 8.14 8.59
CA PRO A 22 7.19 8.74 9.53
C PRO A 22 6.12 9.57 8.81
N LEU A 23 4.89 9.48 9.30
CA LEU A 23 3.74 10.31 8.93
C LEU A 23 3.29 11.14 10.14
N PRO A 24 2.63 12.29 9.94
CA PRO A 24 2.11 13.08 11.04
C PRO A 24 1.21 12.26 11.97
N VAL A 25 1.25 12.55 13.27
CA VAL A 25 0.37 11.94 14.28
C VAL A 25 -1.10 12.11 13.84
N GLY A 26 -1.85 11.01 13.75
CA GLY A 26 -3.24 11.02 13.30
C GLY A 26 -3.46 11.35 11.81
N GLY A 27 -2.38 11.65 11.08
CA GLY A 27 -2.40 12.07 9.69
C GLY A 27 -1.94 11.00 8.71
N ARG A 28 -2.08 11.30 7.42
CA ARG A 28 -1.73 10.39 6.30
C ARG A 28 -0.86 11.01 5.22
N VAL A 29 -0.55 12.30 5.32
CA VAL A 29 0.18 13.06 4.29
C VAL A 29 1.58 13.38 4.81
N PRO A 30 2.64 12.86 4.18
CA PRO A 30 4.01 13.15 4.58
C PRO A 30 4.43 14.58 4.24
N ALA A 31 5.47 15.06 4.94
CA ALA A 31 6.19 16.24 4.52
C ALA A 31 6.94 16.01 3.19
N PRO A 32 7.24 17.06 2.41
CA PRO A 32 8.14 16.97 1.26
C PRO A 32 9.48 16.33 1.63
N GLY A 33 10.02 15.47 0.76
CA GLY A 33 11.31 14.81 0.99
C GLY A 33 11.26 13.54 1.84
N TRP A 34 10.08 13.06 2.24
CA TRP A 34 9.90 11.84 3.04
C TRP A 34 10.64 10.60 2.52
N GLN A 35 10.94 10.54 1.22
CA GLN A 35 11.68 9.45 0.61
C GLN A 35 13.05 9.24 1.27
N GLN A 36 13.67 10.31 1.77
CA GLN A 36 14.97 10.28 2.45
C GLN A 36 14.87 9.73 3.88
N LEU A 37 13.65 9.69 4.44
CA LEU A 37 13.37 9.17 5.79
C LEU A 37 12.97 7.68 5.78
N ALA A 38 12.90 7.06 4.60
CA ALA A 38 12.48 5.67 4.48
C ALA A 38 13.58 4.71 4.93
N ILE A 39 13.29 3.90 5.95
CA ILE A 39 14.21 2.92 6.54
C ILE A 39 13.67 1.49 6.39
N ARG A 40 14.57 0.51 6.39
CA ARG A 40 14.25 -0.93 6.51
C ARG A 40 14.92 -1.58 7.73
N ASP A 41 15.60 -0.79 8.54
CA ASP A 41 16.32 -1.31 9.69
C ASP A 41 15.35 -1.39 10.88
N GLU A 42 15.16 -2.61 11.40
CA GLU A 42 14.36 -2.89 12.59
C GLU A 42 14.90 -2.11 13.80
N ALA A 43 16.22 -1.94 13.92
CA ALA A 43 16.84 -1.26 15.05
C ALA A 43 16.55 0.25 15.07
N ALA A 44 16.22 0.85 13.93
CA ALA A 44 15.92 2.28 13.81
C ALA A 44 14.42 2.61 14.01
N LEU A 45 13.54 1.61 14.11
CA LEU A 45 12.10 1.81 14.32
C LEU A 45 11.75 2.58 15.61
N PRO A 46 12.37 2.30 16.78
CA PRO A 46 12.02 3.02 18.00
C PRO A 46 12.28 4.53 17.90
N GLU A 47 13.36 4.93 17.23
CA GLU A 47 13.67 6.34 16.99
C GLU A 47 12.71 6.96 15.98
N LEU A 48 12.42 6.26 14.87
CA LEU A 48 11.48 6.71 13.85
C LEU A 48 10.08 7.03 14.43
N LEU A 49 9.65 6.23 15.41
CA LEU A 49 8.30 6.26 15.99
C LEU A 49 8.21 6.91 17.37
N ALA A 50 9.31 7.49 17.88
CA ALA A 50 9.40 8.01 19.25
C ALA A 50 8.30 9.04 19.59
N ASP A 51 7.86 9.83 18.60
CA ASP A 51 6.85 10.88 18.76
C ASP A 51 5.41 10.37 18.59
N GLY A 52 5.19 9.05 18.52
CA GLY A 52 3.88 8.46 18.24
C GLY A 52 3.36 8.77 16.83
N CYS A 53 4.29 9.06 15.91
CA CYS A 53 3.98 9.36 14.51
C CYS A 53 3.31 8.15 13.84
N ASN A 54 2.47 8.38 12.85
CA ASN A 54 1.98 7.29 12.00
C ASN A 54 3.12 6.79 11.13
N VAL A 55 2.93 5.65 10.47
CA VAL A 55 3.93 5.08 9.58
C VAL A 55 3.42 5.00 8.15
N GLY A 56 4.23 5.39 7.18
CA GLY A 56 3.99 5.17 5.76
C GLY A 56 4.90 4.07 5.21
N ILE A 57 4.44 3.34 4.19
CA ILE A 57 5.26 2.38 3.43
C ILE A 57 5.58 2.97 2.07
N GLY A 58 6.87 3.20 1.81
CA GLY A 58 7.34 3.79 0.55
C GLY A 58 7.52 2.73 -0.52
N CYS A 59 6.72 2.77 -1.61
CA CYS A 59 6.70 1.69 -2.61
C CYS A 59 8.04 1.53 -3.34
N ARG A 60 8.70 2.66 -3.70
CA ARG A 60 10.02 2.65 -4.35
C ARG A 60 11.09 2.11 -3.41
N ALA A 61 11.17 2.71 -2.22
CA ALA A 61 12.08 2.26 -1.18
C ALA A 61 11.76 0.84 -0.72
N SER A 62 10.65 0.23 -1.11
CA SER A 62 10.30 -1.15 -0.79
C SER A 62 10.46 -2.10 -1.97
N ASN A 63 10.70 -1.66 -3.21
CA ASN A 63 10.59 -2.48 -4.43
C ASN A 63 9.25 -3.25 -4.49
N VAL A 64 8.15 -2.52 -4.29
CA VAL A 64 6.79 -3.09 -4.37
C VAL A 64 5.87 -2.24 -5.22
N VAL A 65 4.91 -2.91 -5.84
CA VAL A 65 3.63 -2.31 -6.24
C VAL A 65 2.61 -2.71 -5.19
N ALA A 66 1.81 -1.76 -4.74
CA ALA A 66 0.72 -2.01 -3.81
C ALA A 66 -0.62 -1.61 -4.43
N LEU A 67 -1.63 -2.43 -4.19
CA LEU A 67 -3.01 -2.15 -4.55
C LEU A 67 -3.75 -1.66 -3.30
N ASP A 68 -4.39 -0.51 -3.43
CA ASP A 68 -5.27 0.08 -2.42
C ASP A 68 -6.72 -0.19 -2.86
N LEU A 69 -7.34 -1.19 -2.22
CA LEU A 69 -8.70 -1.65 -2.50
C LEU A 69 -9.65 -0.88 -1.60
N ASP A 70 -10.14 0.25 -2.08
CA ASP A 70 -11.01 1.14 -1.34
C ASP A 70 -12.44 0.62 -1.26
N THR A 71 -13.01 0.68 -0.07
CA THR A 71 -14.44 0.52 0.20
C THR A 71 -14.98 1.87 0.67
N HIS A 72 -15.87 2.47 -0.11
CA HIS A 72 -16.44 3.77 0.21
C HIS A 72 -17.97 3.78 0.06
N HIS A 73 -18.62 4.35 1.08
CA HIS A 73 -20.05 4.66 1.14
C HIS A 73 -20.28 6.17 1.18
N ALA A 74 -19.56 6.95 0.37
CA ALA A 74 -19.82 8.38 0.23
C ALA A 74 -20.84 8.61 -0.89
N GLU A 75 -21.59 9.73 -0.83
CA GLU A 75 -22.74 10.05 -1.69
C GLU A 75 -22.52 9.67 -3.16
N GLY A 76 -23.16 8.57 -3.59
CA GLY A 76 -22.96 7.93 -4.89
C GLY A 76 -23.15 6.41 -4.81
N PRO A 77 -23.05 5.68 -5.93
CA PRO A 77 -23.07 4.22 -5.92
C PRO A 77 -21.93 3.69 -5.05
N ALA A 78 -22.21 2.72 -4.20
CA ALA A 78 -21.20 2.09 -3.35
C ALA A 78 -20.04 1.58 -4.22
N ILE A 79 -18.82 2.03 -3.92
CA ILE A 79 -17.60 1.54 -4.55
C ILE A 79 -16.99 0.51 -3.62
N ASN A 80 -16.72 -0.68 -4.14
CA ASN A 80 -16.07 -1.76 -3.42
C ASN A 80 -14.93 -2.32 -4.28
N GLY A 81 -13.72 -1.81 -4.05
CA GLY A 81 -12.50 -2.23 -4.74
C GLY A 81 -12.17 -3.71 -4.55
N ILE A 82 -12.59 -4.31 -3.43
CA ILE A 82 -12.41 -5.74 -3.17
C ILE A 82 -13.27 -6.57 -4.13
N GLU A 83 -14.55 -6.24 -4.27
CA GLU A 83 -15.44 -6.92 -5.24
C GLU A 83 -15.03 -6.64 -6.69
N THR A 84 -14.58 -5.42 -6.99
CA THR A 84 -13.99 -5.11 -8.30
C THR A 84 -12.80 -6.02 -8.59
N PHE A 85 -11.91 -6.22 -7.63
CA PHE A 85 -10.73 -7.06 -7.81
C PHE A 85 -11.08 -8.54 -7.90
N ARG A 86 -12.05 -9.02 -7.12
CA ARG A 86 -12.63 -10.38 -7.28
C ARG A 86 -13.19 -10.61 -8.67
N THR A 87 -13.93 -9.65 -9.21
CA THR A 87 -14.42 -9.72 -10.60
C THR A 87 -13.26 -9.85 -11.60
N GLN A 88 -12.13 -9.16 -11.38
CA GLN A 88 -10.95 -9.32 -12.23
C GLN A 88 -10.34 -10.72 -12.14
N LEU A 89 -10.39 -11.36 -10.97
CA LEU A 89 -9.92 -12.73 -10.78
C LEU A 89 -10.87 -13.74 -11.45
N ASP A 90 -12.18 -13.60 -11.27
CA ASP A 90 -13.20 -14.46 -11.85
C ASP A 90 -13.12 -14.49 -13.38
N ILE A 91 -12.99 -13.33 -14.01
CA ILE A 91 -12.82 -13.20 -15.48
C ILE A 91 -11.58 -13.96 -15.98
N ARG A 92 -10.59 -14.19 -15.10
CA ARG A 92 -9.34 -14.90 -15.40
C ARG A 92 -9.36 -16.34 -14.92
N GLY A 93 -10.45 -16.82 -14.32
CA GLY A 93 -10.54 -18.17 -13.75
C GLY A 93 -9.58 -18.39 -12.58
N LEU A 94 -9.34 -17.36 -11.78
CA LEU A 94 -8.51 -17.43 -10.57
C LEU A 94 -9.42 -17.41 -9.33
N ASP A 95 -9.21 -18.37 -8.43
CA ASP A 95 -10.02 -18.48 -7.21
C ASP A 95 -9.77 -17.33 -6.21
N ASP A 96 -8.51 -16.87 -6.10
CA ASP A 96 -8.14 -15.77 -5.21
C ASP A 96 -6.84 -15.07 -5.70
N TRP A 97 -6.49 -13.94 -5.09
CA TRP A 97 -5.18 -13.31 -5.24
C TRP A 97 -4.12 -14.04 -4.40
N PRO A 98 -2.82 -13.91 -4.74
CA PRO A 98 -1.77 -14.59 -3.97
C PRO A 98 -1.79 -14.19 -2.49
N ALA A 99 -1.56 -15.17 -1.61
CA ALA A 99 -1.32 -14.93 -0.19
C ALA A 99 -0.12 -13.98 -0.02
N THR A 100 -0.42 -12.71 0.27
CA THR A 100 0.57 -11.64 0.38
C THR A 100 0.30 -10.76 1.58
N PHE A 101 1.34 -10.08 2.07
CA PHE A 101 1.21 -9.14 3.18
C PHE A 101 0.06 -8.16 2.93
N THR A 102 -0.93 -8.17 3.82
CA THR A 102 -2.18 -7.43 3.66
C THR A 102 -2.51 -6.63 4.90
N VAL A 103 -2.83 -5.35 4.70
CA VAL A 103 -3.22 -4.41 5.76
C VAL A 103 -4.64 -3.94 5.49
N MET A 104 -5.53 -4.12 6.46
CA MET A 104 -6.87 -3.56 6.42
C MET A 104 -6.84 -2.08 6.76
N THR A 105 -7.58 -1.30 6.00
CA THR A 105 -7.71 0.15 6.18
C THR A 105 -8.88 0.49 7.12
N PRO A 106 -8.92 1.72 7.68
CA PRO A 106 -10.04 2.18 8.50
C PRO A 106 -11.42 2.05 7.85
N SER A 107 -11.50 2.16 6.52
CA SER A 107 -12.74 2.04 5.78
C SER A 107 -13.14 0.60 5.48
N THR A 108 -12.44 -0.40 6.03
CA THR A 108 -12.57 -1.84 5.77
C THR A 108 -12.07 -2.29 4.39
N GLY A 109 -11.32 -1.42 3.71
CA GLY A 109 -10.60 -1.75 2.48
C GLY A 109 -9.31 -2.51 2.78
N LEU A 110 -8.54 -2.82 1.73
CA LEU A 110 -7.29 -3.60 1.84
C LEU A 110 -6.14 -2.95 1.07
N HIS A 111 -4.98 -2.84 1.72
CA HIS A 111 -3.69 -2.65 1.06
C HIS A 111 -3.05 -4.02 0.80
N LEU A 112 -2.90 -4.40 -0.47
CA LEU A 112 -2.17 -5.60 -0.90
C LEU A 112 -0.79 -5.20 -1.42
N TYR A 113 0.29 -5.79 -0.88
CA TYR A 113 1.66 -5.47 -1.31
C TYR A 113 2.22 -6.57 -2.18
N PHE A 114 2.90 -6.22 -3.28
CA PHE A 114 3.50 -7.20 -4.20
C PHE A 114 4.93 -6.82 -4.58
N ARG A 115 5.84 -7.79 -4.53
CA ARG A 115 7.25 -7.63 -4.91
C ARG A 115 7.39 -7.39 -6.41
N VAL A 116 8.26 -6.44 -6.75
CA VAL A 116 8.70 -6.18 -8.13
C VAL A 116 10.22 -6.03 -8.19
N PRO A 117 10.85 -6.23 -9.36
CA PRO A 117 12.26 -5.92 -9.58
C PRO A 117 12.59 -4.45 -9.25
N ALA A 118 13.84 -4.18 -8.88
CA ALA A 118 14.29 -2.85 -8.47
C ALA A 118 14.22 -1.79 -9.60
N ASP A 119 14.25 -2.23 -10.86
CA ASP A 119 14.12 -1.41 -12.06
C ASP A 119 12.65 -1.24 -12.53
N CYS A 120 11.69 -1.83 -11.82
CA CYS A 120 10.27 -1.65 -12.11
C CYS A 120 9.88 -0.16 -12.05
N ALA A 121 9.26 0.31 -13.12
CA ALA A 121 8.88 1.72 -13.30
C ALA A 121 7.37 1.97 -13.23
N ILE A 122 6.57 0.99 -12.75
CA ILE A 122 5.12 1.14 -12.62
C ILE A 122 4.82 2.37 -11.75
N GLY A 123 4.06 3.31 -12.30
CA GLY A 123 3.66 4.55 -11.63
C GLY A 123 2.52 4.34 -10.64
N SER A 124 2.23 5.37 -9.85
CA SER A 124 0.98 5.39 -9.08
C SER A 124 -0.17 5.81 -9.99
N ILE A 125 -1.31 5.14 -9.87
CA ILE A 125 -2.54 5.43 -10.62
C ILE A 125 -3.66 5.53 -9.60
N SER A 126 -4.38 6.65 -9.59
CA SER A 126 -5.39 6.91 -8.57
C SER A 126 -6.65 7.56 -9.12
N GLY A 127 -7.68 7.66 -8.30
CA GLY A 127 -8.88 8.44 -8.59
C GLY A 127 -9.69 7.82 -9.73
N GLY A 128 -9.88 6.50 -9.68
CA GLY A 128 -10.69 5.74 -10.64
C GLY A 128 -10.07 5.55 -12.02
N ARG A 129 -8.80 5.92 -12.22
CA ARG A 129 -8.08 5.74 -13.50
C ARG A 129 -7.36 4.40 -13.64
N SER A 130 -7.43 3.56 -12.62
CA SER A 130 -6.75 2.26 -12.63
C SER A 130 -7.35 1.34 -13.69
N PRO A 131 -6.51 0.68 -14.52
CA PRO A 131 -6.98 -0.30 -15.50
C PRO A 131 -7.45 -1.62 -14.86
N LEU A 132 -7.37 -1.72 -13.53
CA LEU A 132 -7.89 -2.83 -12.74
C LEU A 132 -9.37 -2.63 -12.35
N GLY A 133 -9.88 -1.39 -12.46
CA GLY A 133 -11.29 -1.07 -12.26
C GLY A 133 -11.55 -0.07 -11.12
N PRO A 134 -12.83 0.29 -10.89
CA PRO A 134 -13.25 1.24 -9.87
C PRO A 134 -12.90 0.78 -8.44
N GLY A 135 -12.51 1.72 -7.59
CA GLY A 135 -12.14 1.44 -6.18
C GLY A 135 -10.78 0.79 -6.00
N ILE A 136 -9.98 0.70 -7.06
CA ILE A 136 -8.62 0.15 -7.00
C ILE A 136 -7.65 1.27 -7.34
N ASP A 137 -6.93 1.77 -6.36
CA ASP A 137 -5.79 2.64 -6.56
C ASP A 137 -4.50 1.80 -6.60
N VAL A 138 -3.51 2.26 -7.37
CA VAL A 138 -2.20 1.62 -7.52
C VAL A 138 -1.15 2.56 -6.98
N ARG A 139 -0.30 2.07 -6.09
CA ARG A 139 0.91 2.77 -5.65
C ARG A 139 2.12 1.99 -6.10
N GLY A 140 2.84 2.56 -7.05
CA GLY A 140 4.00 1.92 -7.66
C GLY A 140 5.33 2.56 -7.23
N PRO A 141 6.46 1.88 -7.51
CA PRO A 141 7.79 2.42 -7.26
C PRO A 141 8.15 3.62 -8.15
N GLY A 142 7.47 3.78 -9.29
CA GLY A 142 7.70 4.85 -10.26
C GLY A 142 9.15 4.93 -10.75
N ARG A 143 9.52 6.04 -11.38
CA ARG A 143 10.91 6.27 -11.84
C ARG A 143 11.79 7.03 -10.84
N HIS A 144 11.19 7.90 -10.04
CA HIS A 144 11.93 8.84 -9.19
C HIS A 144 11.52 8.73 -7.72
N SER A 145 10.28 9.08 -7.41
CA SER A 145 9.84 9.26 -6.02
C SER A 145 8.99 8.12 -5.47
N GLY A 146 8.29 7.39 -6.35
CA GLY A 146 7.33 6.35 -5.98
C GLY A 146 6.09 6.87 -5.25
N GLY A 147 5.11 5.98 -5.10
CA GLY A 147 3.97 6.17 -4.21
C GLY A 147 4.23 5.66 -2.80
N TYR A 148 3.25 5.86 -1.93
CA TYR A 148 3.22 5.29 -0.59
C TYR A 148 1.78 4.93 -0.20
N LEU A 149 1.66 4.12 0.85
CA LEU A 149 0.41 3.89 1.58
C LEU A 149 0.65 4.14 3.07
N VAL A 150 -0.42 4.42 3.80
CA VAL A 150 -0.36 4.36 5.26
C VAL A 150 -0.13 2.91 5.68
N GLY A 151 0.88 2.71 6.51
CA GLY A 151 1.33 1.40 6.96
C GLY A 151 0.63 0.92 8.22
N PRO A 152 0.79 -0.37 8.54
CA PRO A 152 0.17 -1.01 9.69
C PRO A 152 0.67 -0.42 11.01
N GLY A 153 -0.22 -0.40 12.00
CA GLY A 153 0.02 0.20 13.30
C GLY A 153 -0.32 1.69 13.35
N SER A 154 -0.47 2.36 12.21
CA SER A 154 -0.96 3.74 12.14
C SER A 154 -2.42 3.86 12.58
N ILE A 155 -2.78 5.01 13.14
CA ILE A 155 -4.15 5.35 13.53
C ILE A 155 -4.54 6.66 12.88
N VAL A 156 -5.63 6.67 12.11
CA VAL A 156 -6.16 7.86 11.43
C VAL A 156 -7.62 8.02 11.81
N ALA A 157 -7.98 9.22 12.28
CA ALA A 157 -9.32 9.50 12.80
C ALA A 157 -9.79 8.50 13.88
N GLY A 158 -8.87 8.01 14.72
CA GLY A 158 -9.14 7.05 15.79
C GLY A 158 -9.29 5.60 15.35
N LEU A 159 -9.13 5.30 14.05
CA LEU A 159 -9.28 3.97 13.47
C LEU A 159 -7.92 3.42 12.99
N PRO A 160 -7.62 2.14 13.23
CA PRO A 160 -6.31 1.57 12.97
C PRO A 160 -6.15 1.04 11.54
N TYR A 161 -4.91 1.07 11.05
CA TYR A 161 -4.46 0.23 9.94
C TYR A 161 -3.91 -1.09 10.51
N THR A 162 -4.55 -2.21 10.20
CA THR A 162 -4.29 -3.49 10.90
C THR A 162 -3.78 -4.54 9.95
N VAL A 163 -2.73 -5.29 10.33
CA VAL A 163 -2.29 -6.46 9.55
C VAL A 163 -3.36 -7.55 9.67
N VAL A 164 -3.98 -7.92 8.54
CA VAL A 164 -5.01 -8.97 8.48
C VAL A 164 -4.52 -10.24 7.78
N HIS A 165 -3.44 -10.15 7.02
CA HIS A 165 -2.73 -11.31 6.51
C HIS A 165 -1.23 -11.11 6.68
N ASP A 166 -0.66 -11.81 7.66
CA ASP A 166 0.75 -11.70 7.98
C ASP A 166 1.60 -12.73 7.20
N ALA A 167 1.71 -12.51 5.89
CA ALA A 167 2.45 -13.35 4.96
C ALA A 167 3.69 -12.62 4.39
N PRO A 168 4.65 -13.36 3.80
CA PRO A 168 5.66 -12.76 2.94
C PRO A 168 5.02 -11.91 1.81
N VAL A 169 5.73 -10.90 1.33
CA VAL A 169 5.27 -10.10 0.19
C VAL A 169 5.45 -10.94 -1.08
N ALA A 170 4.34 -11.40 -1.66
CA ALA A 170 4.34 -12.26 -2.85
C ALA A 170 4.78 -11.50 -4.12
N PRO A 171 5.28 -12.18 -5.16
CA PRO A 171 5.54 -11.56 -6.46
C PRO A 171 4.28 -10.93 -7.06
N LEU A 172 4.45 -9.82 -7.79
CA LEU A 172 3.35 -9.22 -8.56
C LEU A 172 2.84 -10.21 -9.63
N PRO A 173 1.53 -10.55 -9.64
CA PRO A 173 0.97 -11.38 -10.69
C PRO A 173 1.24 -10.79 -12.08
N GLY A 174 1.70 -11.63 -13.02
CA GLY A 174 2.08 -11.19 -14.38
C GLY A 174 0.96 -10.41 -15.07
N TRP A 175 -0.28 -10.88 -14.96
CA TRP A 175 -1.43 -10.20 -15.58
C TRP A 175 -1.68 -8.79 -15.04
N ILE A 176 -1.32 -8.53 -13.77
CA ILE A 176 -1.41 -7.19 -13.17
C ILE A 176 -0.28 -6.34 -13.73
N ALA A 177 0.95 -6.88 -13.77
CA ALA A 177 2.08 -6.20 -14.39
C ALA A 177 1.78 -5.78 -15.83
N ASP A 178 1.19 -6.67 -16.64
CA ASP A 178 0.82 -6.42 -18.04
C ASP A 178 -0.23 -5.29 -18.16
N ARG A 179 -1.19 -5.24 -17.23
CA ARG A 179 -2.22 -4.18 -17.21
C ARG A 179 -1.67 -2.82 -16.77
N LEU A 180 -0.67 -2.83 -15.90
CA LEU A 180 -0.04 -1.63 -15.33
C LEU A 180 1.19 -1.16 -16.11
N ALA A 181 1.67 -1.97 -17.05
CA ALA A 181 2.78 -1.62 -17.91
C ALA A 181 2.51 -0.26 -18.57
N PRO A 182 3.51 0.65 -18.62
CA PRO A 182 3.37 1.88 -19.37
C PRO A 182 2.97 1.52 -20.80
N ARG A 183 1.86 2.05 -21.29
CA ARG A 183 1.56 1.98 -22.72
C ARG A 183 2.71 2.72 -23.41
N GLU A 184 3.37 2.07 -24.36
CA GLU A 184 4.28 2.81 -25.24
C GLU A 184 3.49 3.98 -25.82
N ALA A 185 3.97 5.19 -25.57
CA ALA A 185 3.44 6.35 -26.27
C ALA A 185 3.71 6.06 -27.76
N GLY A 186 2.64 5.82 -28.51
CA GLY A 186 2.74 5.61 -29.95
C GLY A 186 3.60 6.71 -30.55
N ARG A 187 4.61 6.30 -31.33
CA ARG A 187 5.25 7.19 -32.29
C ARG A 187 4.26 7.57 -33.38
#